data_AF-J9GIU5-F1
#
_entry.id   AF-J9GIU5-F1
#
_cell.length_a   1.000
_cell.length_b   1.000
_cell.length_c   1.000
_cell.angle_alpha   90.00
_cell.angle_beta   90.00
_cell.angle_gamma   90.00
#
_symmetry.space_group_name_H-M   'P 1'
#
loop_
_entity.id
_entity.type
_entity.pdbx_description
1 polymer ?
#
loop_
_entity_poly.entity_id
_entity_poly.type
_entity_poly.pdbx_seq_one_letter_code
_entity_poly.pdbx_strand_id
1 'polypeptide(L)'
;MPQEQESLILRAFGPTEDRMTQVMEQAAKDGCPGLNLLMRDGEYVICVTARAVEDAETDYAWWKGYFEKKLGAAVLGGEQSNPVNTSIFTLAQNEKLFVAADESTGRLMQDQLGKSIASTGSV
;
A
#
# COMPACT_ATOMS: atom_id res chain seq x y z
N MET A 1 -2.22 24.14 -15.91
CA MET A 1 -2.17 22.67 -16.05
C MET A 1 -1.63 22.15 -14.74
N PRO A 2 -2.35 21.31 -13.99
CA PRO A 2 -1.79 20.80 -12.75
C PRO A 2 -0.66 19.83 -13.14
N GLN A 3 0.56 20.13 -12.72
CA GLN A 3 1.67 19.17 -12.80
C GLN A 3 1.20 17.92 -12.05
N GLU A 4 1.13 16.77 -12.73
CA GLU A 4 1.13 15.49 -12.04
C GLU A 4 2.38 15.48 -11.18
N GLN A 5 2.22 15.74 -9.88
CA GLN A 5 3.25 15.44 -8.91
C GLN A 5 3.38 13.93 -8.95
N GLU A 6 4.41 13.42 -9.62
CA GLU A 6 4.81 12.03 -9.43
C GLU A 6 5.00 11.84 -7.93
N SER A 7 4.32 10.88 -7.32
CA SER A 7 4.40 10.62 -5.89
C SER A 7 4.52 9.13 -5.67
N LEU A 8 5.44 8.70 -4.82
CA LEU A 8 5.51 7.30 -4.43
C LEU A 8 4.47 7.06 -3.33
N ILE A 9 3.49 6.21 -3.63
CA ILE A 9 2.49 5.76 -2.66
C ILE A 9 2.73 4.29 -2.32
N LEU A 10 3.00 4.02 -1.05
CA LEU A 10 3.15 2.68 -0.49
C LEU A 10 2.04 2.40 0.52
N ARG A 11 1.51 1.18 0.46
CA ARG A 11 0.49 0.69 1.39
C ARG A 11 1.10 -0.31 2.35
N ALA A 12 0.79 -0.19 3.64
CA ALA A 12 1.24 -1.10 4.66
C ALA A 12 0.09 -1.50 5.61
N PHE A 13 0.06 -2.78 6.00
CA PHE A 13 -0.97 -3.30 6.91
C PHE A 13 -0.34 -4.24 7.94
N GLY A 14 -0.74 -4.08 9.22
CA GLY A 14 -0.27 -4.91 10.33
C GLY A 14 0.85 -4.37 11.23
N PRO A 15 1.69 -3.38 10.86
CA PRO A 15 2.60 -2.75 11.82
C PRO A 15 1.85 -2.08 12.97
N THR A 16 2.46 -2.09 14.17
CA THR A 16 2.00 -1.27 15.29
C THR A 16 2.23 0.21 15.00
N GLU A 17 1.43 1.07 15.62
CA GLU A 17 1.56 2.53 15.49
C GLU A 17 2.96 3.02 15.92
N ASP A 18 3.51 2.46 17.00
CA ASP A 18 4.87 2.78 17.47
C ASP A 18 5.94 2.45 16.42
N ARG A 19 5.82 1.27 15.77
CA ARG A 19 6.75 0.86 14.73
C ARG A 19 6.64 1.74 13.50
N MET A 20 5.41 2.12 13.11
CA MET A 20 5.18 3.01 11.99
C MET A 20 5.77 4.40 12.26
N THR A 21 5.50 4.95 13.44
CA THR A 21 6.02 6.24 13.89
C THR A 21 7.56 6.24 13.88
N GLN A 22 8.19 5.21 14.43
CA GLN A 22 9.65 5.09 14.44
C GLN A 22 10.26 5.07 13.02
N VAL A 23 9.65 4.34 12.09
CA VAL A 23 10.11 4.27 10.70
C VAL A 23 9.94 5.62 10.00
N MET A 24 8.83 6.31 10.23
CA MET A 24 8.56 7.62 9.63
C MET A 24 9.48 8.71 10.20
N GLU A 25 9.73 8.72 11.51
CA GLU A 25 10.71 9.62 12.13
C GLU A 25 12.11 9.41 11.59
N GLN A 26 12.52 8.15 11.40
CA GLN A 26 13.84 7.85 10.83
C GLN A 26 13.91 8.28 9.36
N ALA A 27 12.87 8.03 8.55
CA ALA A 27 12.82 8.48 7.17
C ALA A 27 12.88 10.02 7.07
N ALA A 28 12.21 10.74 7.97
CA ALA A 28 12.29 12.20 8.04
C ALA A 28 13.71 12.68 8.40
N LYS A 29 14.39 12.01 9.34
CA LYS A 29 15.81 12.29 9.69
C LYS A 29 16.77 11.99 8.53
N ASP A 30 16.48 10.94 7.78
CA ASP A 30 17.26 10.52 6.61
C ASP A 30 16.99 11.42 5.38
N GLY A 31 16.07 12.40 5.49
CA GLY A 31 15.84 13.44 4.49
C GLY A 31 14.74 13.15 3.47
N CYS A 32 13.76 12.30 3.80
CA CYS A 32 12.69 11.91 2.87
C CYS A 32 11.88 13.12 2.38
N PRO A 33 11.78 13.35 1.06
CA PRO A 33 11.09 14.50 0.51
C PRO A 33 9.57 14.32 0.57
N GLY A 34 8.85 15.34 1.05
CA GLY A 34 7.39 15.36 1.01
C GLY A 34 6.70 14.20 1.75
N LEU A 35 7.38 13.62 2.75
CA LEU A 35 6.91 12.45 3.47
C LEU A 35 5.59 12.75 4.21
N ASN A 36 4.57 11.94 3.94
CA ASN A 36 3.27 12.01 4.61
C ASN A 36 2.77 10.61 4.98
N LEU A 37 2.08 10.50 6.12
CA LEU A 37 1.44 9.27 6.59
C LEU A 37 -0.06 9.48 6.70
N LEU A 38 -0.84 8.58 6.11
CA LEU A 38 -2.29 8.52 6.29
C LEU A 38 -2.65 7.17 6.88
N MET A 39 -3.58 7.14 7.84
CA MET A 39 -4.14 5.91 8.37
C MET A 39 -5.62 5.84 7.99
N ARG A 40 -6.03 4.73 7.38
CA ARG A 40 -7.39 4.48 6.92
C ARG A 40 -7.75 3.03 7.18
N ASP A 41 -8.77 2.80 7.99
CA ASP A 41 -9.34 1.46 8.24
C ASP A 41 -8.29 0.42 8.68
N GLY A 42 -7.26 0.84 9.43
CA GLY A 42 -6.15 -0.02 9.88
C GLY A 42 -5.04 -0.24 8.86
N GLU A 43 -5.18 0.33 7.66
CA GLU A 43 -4.13 0.42 6.64
C GLU A 43 -3.39 1.76 6.75
N TYR A 44 -2.07 1.71 6.58
CA TYR A 44 -1.22 2.89 6.50
C TYR A 44 -0.86 3.14 5.03
N VAL A 45 -1.01 4.39 4.61
CA VAL A 45 -0.59 4.89 3.30
C VAL A 45 0.56 5.86 3.51
N ILE A 46 1.72 5.51 2.99
CA ILE A 46 2.94 6.31 3.02
C ILE A 46 3.06 7.01 1.68
N CYS A 47 3.11 8.33 1.68
CA CYS A 47 3.31 9.14 0.49
C CYS A 47 4.67 9.83 0.55
N VAL A 48 5.42 9.78 -0.55
CA VAL A 48 6.68 10.52 -0.74
C VAL A 48 6.51 11.39 -1.98
N THR A 49 6.80 12.68 -1.86
CA THR A 49 6.64 13.65 -2.96
C THR A 49 7.97 14.38 -3.19
N ALA A 50 8.56 14.17 -4.36
CA ALA A 50 9.78 14.81 -4.79
C ALA A 50 9.55 16.31 -5.03
N ARG A 51 10.58 17.11 -4.71
CA ARG A 51 10.57 18.56 -4.93
C ARG A 51 11.10 18.96 -6.30
N ALA A 52 11.84 18.09 -6.97
CA ALA A 52 12.37 18.27 -8.32
C ALA A 52 12.15 16.98 -9.13
N VAL A 53 11.76 17.15 -10.40
CA VAL A 53 11.34 16.04 -11.28
C VAL A 53 12.54 15.26 -11.84
N GLU A 54 13.72 15.88 -11.88
CA GLU A 54 14.88 15.35 -12.62
C GLU A 54 15.50 14.06 -12.02
N ASP A 55 15.31 13.80 -10.72
CA ASP A 55 15.82 12.60 -10.02
C ASP A 55 14.72 11.78 -9.31
N ALA A 56 13.44 12.12 -9.54
CA ALA A 56 12.31 11.58 -8.77
C ALA A 56 12.23 10.04 -8.83
N GLU A 57 12.48 9.43 -9.99
CA GLU A 57 12.41 7.97 -10.17
C GLU A 57 13.47 7.23 -9.33
N THR A 58 14.70 7.75 -9.28
CA THR A 58 15.81 7.14 -8.52
C THR A 58 15.59 7.30 -7.02
N ASP A 59 15.14 8.49 -6.59
CA ASP A 59 14.80 8.75 -5.20
C ASP A 59 13.63 7.87 -4.74
N TYR A 60 12.58 7.73 -5.56
CA TYR A 60 11.45 6.86 -5.24
C TYR A 60 11.83 5.39 -5.19
N ALA A 61 12.65 4.90 -6.12
CA ALA A 61 13.15 3.54 -6.06
C ALA A 61 13.93 3.29 -4.76
N TRP A 62 14.76 4.26 -4.33
CA TRP A 62 15.50 4.17 -3.09
C TRP A 62 14.58 4.15 -1.86
N TRP A 63 13.63 5.09 -1.76
CA TRP A 63 12.69 5.16 -0.63
C TRP A 63 11.76 3.95 -0.58
N LYS A 64 11.32 3.44 -1.75
CA LYS A 64 10.58 2.19 -1.83
C LYS A 64 11.36 1.04 -1.22
N GLY A 65 12.62 0.85 -1.63
CA GLY A 65 13.48 -0.20 -1.06
C GLY A 65 13.75 0.01 0.44
N TYR A 66 13.86 1.26 0.90
CA TYR A 66 13.99 1.60 2.31
C TYR A 66 12.78 1.13 3.14
N PHE A 67 11.57 1.50 2.71
CA PHE A 67 10.34 1.11 3.41
C PHE A 67 10.08 -0.39 3.33
N GLU A 68 10.30 -1.02 2.18
CA GLU A 68 10.22 -2.48 2.03
C GLU A 68 11.20 -3.19 2.98
N LYS A 69 12.42 -2.69 3.15
CA LYS A 69 13.39 -3.27 4.10
C LYS A 69 13.00 -3.07 5.57
N LYS A 70 12.42 -1.92 5.93
CA LYS A 70 12.07 -1.59 7.33
C LYS A 70 10.74 -2.21 7.78
N LEU A 71 9.76 -2.22 6.89
CA LEU A 71 8.41 -2.72 7.16
C LEU A 71 8.27 -4.20 6.75
N GLY A 72 9.10 -4.67 5.82
CA GLY A 72 9.13 -6.08 5.39
C GLY A 72 7.82 -6.48 4.71
N ALA A 73 7.33 -7.67 5.06
CA ALA A 73 6.08 -8.23 4.54
C ALA A 73 4.81 -7.40 4.85
N ALA A 74 4.92 -6.36 5.67
CA ALA A 74 3.82 -5.43 5.91
C ALA A 74 3.50 -4.54 4.70
N VAL A 75 4.45 -4.33 3.77
CA VAL A 75 4.22 -3.52 2.57
C VAL A 75 3.46 -4.35 1.54
N LEU A 76 2.29 -3.87 1.13
CA LEU A 76 1.32 -4.60 0.30
C LEU A 76 1.42 -4.29 -1.21
N GLY A 77 2.32 -3.38 -1.59
CA GLY A 77 2.52 -2.94 -2.98
C GLY A 77 2.38 -1.43 -3.17
N GLY A 78 2.60 -0.96 -4.42
CA GLY A 78 2.59 0.45 -4.81
C GLY A 78 1.36 0.88 -5.62
N GLU A 79 1.03 2.18 -5.51
CA GLU A 79 0.00 3.03 -6.15
C GLU A 79 -1.38 2.46 -6.56
N GLN A 80 -1.49 1.34 -7.28
CA GLN A 80 -2.77 0.80 -7.76
C GLN A 80 -3.26 -0.47 -7.03
N SER A 81 -2.47 -0.97 -6.07
CA SER A 81 -2.74 -2.25 -5.43
C SER A 81 -3.54 -2.08 -4.14
N ASN A 82 -4.87 -2.14 -4.21
CA ASN A 82 -5.67 -2.47 -3.03
C ASN A 82 -5.26 -3.90 -2.59
N PRO A 83 -4.93 -4.16 -1.30
CA PRO A 83 -4.58 -5.50 -0.84
C PRO A 83 -5.60 -6.59 -1.22
N VAL A 84 -6.89 -6.25 -1.28
CA VAL A 84 -7.95 -7.16 -1.74
C VAL A 84 -7.77 -7.52 -3.22
N ASN A 85 -7.45 -6.56 -4.08
CA ASN A 85 -7.23 -6.80 -5.51
C ASN A 85 -5.93 -7.59 -5.75
N THR A 86 -4.85 -7.27 -5.03
CA THR A 86 -3.57 -8.01 -5.13
C THR A 86 -3.76 -9.46 -4.71
N SER A 87 -4.42 -9.71 -3.58
CA SER A 87 -4.65 -11.06 -3.09
C SER A 87 -5.57 -11.86 -4.01
N ILE A 88 -6.64 -11.26 -4.56
CA ILE A 88 -7.48 -11.91 -5.58
C ILE A 88 -6.68 -12.26 -6.82
N PHE A 89 -5.85 -11.34 -7.32
CA PHE A 89 -5.02 -11.58 -8.50
C PHE A 89 -4.01 -12.70 -8.25
N THR A 90 -3.34 -12.72 -7.10
CA THR A 90 -2.44 -13.81 -6.71
C THR A 90 -3.18 -15.15 -6.60
N LEU A 91 -4.38 -15.17 -6.00
CA LEU A 91 -5.18 -16.39 -5.91
C LEU A 91 -5.61 -16.90 -7.30
N ALA A 92 -6.02 -16.00 -8.19
CA ALA A 92 -6.38 -16.33 -9.56
C ALA A 92 -5.19 -16.90 -10.35
N GLN A 93 -4.01 -16.26 -10.27
CA GLN A 93 -2.79 -16.74 -10.92
C GLN A 93 -2.36 -18.14 -10.44
N ASN A 94 -2.65 -18.47 -9.18
CA ASN A 94 -2.28 -19.76 -8.59
C ASN A 94 -3.43 -20.78 -8.59
N GLU A 95 -4.54 -20.48 -9.28
CA GLU A 95 -5.75 -21.31 -9.37
C GLU A 95 -6.25 -21.78 -7.99
N LYS A 96 -6.20 -20.88 -6.99
CA LYS A 96 -6.59 -21.18 -5.62
C LYS A 96 -8.00 -20.69 -5.32
N LEU A 97 -8.81 -21.58 -4.73
CA LEU A 97 -10.10 -21.23 -4.16
C LEU A 97 -9.93 -20.71 -2.73
N PHE A 98 -10.54 -19.56 -2.43
CA PHE A 98 -10.66 -19.02 -1.08
C PHE A 98 -12.11 -19.12 -0.61
N VAL A 99 -12.32 -19.61 0.62
CA VAL A 99 -13.64 -19.72 1.25
C VAL A 99 -13.56 -19.09 2.64
N ALA A 100 -14.50 -18.20 2.97
CA ALA A 100 -14.60 -17.57 4.28
C ALA A 100 -15.82 -18.10 5.04
N ALA A 101 -15.68 -18.30 6.35
CA ALA A 101 -16.78 -18.58 7.28
C ALA A 101 -16.82 -17.46 8.33
N ASP A 102 -17.62 -16.44 8.04
CA ASP A 102 -17.68 -15.19 8.81
C ASP A 102 -18.78 -15.26 9.89
N GLU A 103 -18.41 -15.37 11.16
CA GLU A 103 -19.35 -15.28 12.30
C GLU A 103 -19.46 -13.84 12.84
N SER A 104 -18.32 -13.21 13.21
CA SER A 104 -18.30 -11.87 13.82
C SER A 104 -18.33 -10.72 12.81
N THR A 105 -17.89 -10.96 11.58
CA THR A 105 -17.82 -9.98 10.48
C THR A 105 -19.08 -9.96 9.61
N GLY A 106 -20.05 -10.84 9.83
CA GLY A 106 -21.37 -10.78 9.21
C GLY A 106 -21.38 -10.84 7.67
N ARG A 107 -20.46 -11.61 7.05
CA ARG A 107 -20.20 -11.73 5.60
C ARG A 107 -19.44 -10.58 4.94
N LEU A 108 -18.89 -9.65 5.72
CA LEU A 108 -18.15 -8.50 5.18
C LEU A 108 -16.98 -8.94 4.27
N MET A 109 -16.30 -10.06 4.57
CA MET A 109 -15.18 -10.54 3.74
C MET A 109 -15.69 -11.05 2.39
N GLN A 110 -16.78 -11.82 2.38
CA GLN A 110 -17.39 -12.31 1.16
C GLN A 110 -17.91 -11.16 0.28
N ASP A 111 -18.52 -10.14 0.88
CA ASP A 111 -19.03 -8.98 0.15
C ASP A 111 -17.92 -8.12 -0.45
N GLN A 112 -16.82 -7.89 0.27
CA GLN A 112 -15.66 -7.14 -0.23
C GLN A 112 -14.96 -7.88 -1.38
N LEU A 113 -14.80 -9.20 -1.25
CA LEU A 113 -14.27 -10.03 -2.33
C LEU A 113 -15.17 -10.00 -3.57
N GLY A 114 -16.49 -10.13 -3.39
CA GLY A 114 -17.45 -10.06 -4.49
C GLY A 114 -17.41 -8.72 -5.22
N LYS A 115 -17.33 -7.59 -4.49
CA LYS A 115 -17.19 -6.24 -5.08
C LYS A 115 -15.89 -6.08 -5.88
N SER A 116 -14.78 -6.59 -5.34
CA SER A 116 -13.47 -6.49 -6.01
C SER A 116 -13.42 -7.32 -7.30
N ILE A 117 -13.97 -8.55 -7.30
CA ILE A 117 -14.10 -9.38 -8.50
C ILE A 117 -14.98 -8.68 -9.55
N ALA A 118 -16.12 -8.12 -9.14
CA ALA A 118 -17.01 -7.38 -10.05
C ALA A 118 -16.34 -6.14 -10.66
N SER A 119 -15.47 -5.45 -9.92
CA SER A 119 -14.70 -4.30 -10.44
C SER A 119 -13.58 -4.69 -11.41
N THR A 120 -13.09 -5.93 -11.33
CA THR A 120 -12.03 -6.47 -12.22
C THR A 120 -12.61 -6.98 -13.55
N GLY A 121 -13.93 -7.27 -13.60
CA GLY A 121 -14.63 -7.82 -14.76
C GLY A 121 -15.02 -6.81 -15.86
N SER A 122 -14.58 -5.55 -15.76
CA SER A 122 -14.80 -4.54 -16.81
C SER A 122 -13.53 -4.41 -17.67
N VAL A 123 -13.29 -5.41 -18.52
CA VAL A 123 -12.37 -5.32 -19.67
C VAL A 123 -13.17 -5.61 -20.93
#